data_AF-A0A2A4NAM1-F1
#
_entry.id   AF-A0A2A4NAM1-F1
#
_cell.length_a   1.000
_cell.length_b   1.000
_cell.length_c   1.000
_cell.angle_alpha   90.00
_cell.angle_beta   90.00
_cell.angle_gamma   90.00
#
_symmetry.space_group_name_H-M   'P 1'
#
loop_
_entity.id
_entity.type
_entity.pdbx_description
1 polymer ?
#
loop_
_entity_poly.entity_id
_entity_poly.type
_entity_poly.pdbx_seq_one_letter_code
_entity_poly.pdbx_strand_id
1 'polypeptide(L)'
;MTVEQYRKSIMSMCYQMHWTFFSDRYQKTCVDYNRLNVWMNQYSYLHKPLKEYTAEDFPKLFQQFKALKEDVVLKQFKIIEED
;
A
#
# COMPACT_ATOMS: atom_id res chain seq x y z
N MET A 1 6.70 -6.49 15.12
CA MET A 1 6.49 -5.09 14.72
C MET A 1 5.28 -4.54 15.49
N THR A 2 5.31 -3.27 15.88
CA THR A 2 4.13 -2.58 16.43
C THR A 2 3.14 -2.24 15.32
N VAL A 3 1.88 -1.94 15.67
CA VAL A 3 0.86 -1.48 14.71
C VAL A 3 1.33 -0.29 13.89
N GLU A 4 1.98 0.66 14.56
CA GLU A 4 2.51 1.86 13.90
C GLU A 4 3.64 1.53 12.93
N GLN A 5 4.51 0.57 13.28
CA GLN A 5 5.53 0.08 12.36
C GLN A 5 4.90 -0.56 11.11
N TYR A 6 3.85 -1.38 11.26
CA TYR A 6 3.14 -1.96 10.12
C TYR A 6 2.52 -0.89 9.22
N ARG A 7 1.85 0.11 9.80
CA ARG A 7 1.27 1.23 9.05
C ARG A 7 2.31 1.99 8.24
N LYS A 8 3.44 2.33 8.87
CA LYS A 8 4.56 3.00 8.19
C LYS A 8 5.14 2.16 7.06
N SER A 9 5.28 0.85 7.26
CA SER A 9 5.75 -0.04 6.20
C SER A 9 4.75 -0.16 5.05
N ILE A 10 3.44 -0.24 5.31
CA ILE A 10 2.40 -0.22 4.27
C ILE A 10 2.48 1.09 3.47
N MET A 11 2.60 2.23 4.14
CA MET A 11 2.79 3.53 3.47
C MET A 11 4.05 3.54 2.59
N SER A 12 5.18 3.04 3.10
CA SER A 12 6.42 2.92 2.33
C SER A 12 6.24 2.05 1.07
N MET A 13 5.47 0.96 1.15
CA MET A 13 5.15 0.14 -0.01
C MET A 13 4.29 0.89 -1.03
N CYS A 14 3.36 1.75 -0.60
CA CYS A 14 2.62 2.63 -1.50
C CYS A 14 3.56 3.56 -2.28
N TYR A 15 4.60 4.12 -1.65
CA TYR A 15 5.60 4.92 -2.37
C TYR A 15 6.33 4.10 -3.45
N GLN A 16 6.71 2.86 -3.14
CA GLN A 16 7.39 1.98 -4.10
C GLN A 16 6.51 1.57 -5.29
N MET A 17 5.20 1.57 -5.12
CA MET A 17 4.24 1.25 -6.19
C MET A 17 3.74 2.49 -6.95
N HIS A 18 4.25 3.68 -6.63
CA HIS A 18 3.72 4.96 -7.13
C HIS A 18 2.22 5.17 -6.81
N TRP A 19 1.77 4.66 -5.65
CA TRP A 19 0.45 4.94 -5.10
C TRP A 19 0.50 6.22 -4.26
N THR A 20 0.91 7.29 -4.92
CA THR A 20 1.21 8.57 -4.32
C THR A 20 0.73 9.71 -5.20
N PHE A 21 0.58 10.89 -4.61
CA PHE A 21 0.30 12.13 -5.32
C PHE A 21 1.13 13.27 -4.73
N PHE A 22 1.47 14.28 -5.54
CA PHE A 22 2.08 15.49 -5.01
C PHE A 22 1.01 16.36 -4.35
N SER A 23 1.19 16.71 -3.08
CA SER A 23 0.26 17.58 -2.36
C SER A 23 0.80 19.00 -2.32
N ASP A 24 0.15 19.91 -3.06
CA ASP A 24 0.50 21.34 -3.06
C ASP A 24 0.38 21.96 -1.67
N ARG A 25 -0.59 21.51 -0.86
CA ARG A 25 -0.77 21.99 0.52
C ARG A 25 0.43 21.71 1.40
N TYR A 26 1.05 20.54 1.25
CA TYR A 26 2.17 20.10 2.09
C TYR A 26 3.53 20.18 1.38
N GLN A 27 3.54 20.61 0.10
CA GLN A 27 4.70 20.68 -0.78
C GLN A 27 5.53 19.39 -0.76
N LYS A 28 4.86 18.24 -0.77
CA LYS A 28 5.50 16.92 -0.71
C LYS A 28 4.65 15.84 -1.35
N THR A 29 5.31 14.76 -1.75
CA THR A 29 4.64 13.53 -2.18
C THR A 29 3.99 12.83 -0.99
N CYS A 30 2.68 12.59 -1.08
CA CYS A 30 1.86 11.93 -0.08
C CYS A 30 1.33 10.59 -0.60
N VAL A 31 1.02 9.68 0.32
CA VAL A 31 0.35 8.41 -0.03
C VAL A 31 -1.08 8.69 -0.47
N ASP A 32 -1.50 8.06 -1.56
CA ASP A 32 -2.89 8.03 -1.99
C ASP A 32 -3.69 7.04 -1.12
N TYR A 33 -4.24 7.57 -0.02
CA TYR A 33 -5.08 6.79 0.89
C TYR A 33 -6.40 6.34 0.26
N ASN A 34 -6.90 7.05 -0.75
CA ASN A 34 -8.14 6.65 -1.42
C ASN A 34 -7.89 5.37 -2.22
N ARG A 35 -6.83 5.34 -3.02
CA ARG A 35 -6.40 4.14 -3.75
C ARG A 35 -6.11 2.99 -2.81
N LEU A 36 -5.41 3.24 -1.71
CA LEU A 36 -5.15 2.24 -0.67
C LEU A 36 -6.44 1.67 -0.09
N ASN A 37 -7.38 2.52 0.34
CA ASN A 37 -8.63 2.07 0.95
C ASN A 37 -9.54 1.34 -0.05
N VAL A 38 -9.59 1.77 -1.32
CA VAL A 38 -10.30 1.04 -2.37
C VAL A 38 -9.74 -0.36 -2.52
N TRP A 39 -8.40 -0.50 -2.60
CA TRP A 39 -7.78 -1.82 -2.66
C TRP A 39 -8.09 -2.65 -1.40
N MET A 40 -8.03 -2.04 -0.22
CA MET A 40 -8.33 -2.71 1.03
C MET A 40 -9.75 -3.27 1.04
N ASN A 41 -10.75 -2.46 0.68
CA ASN A 41 -12.13 -2.92 0.64
C ASN A 41 -12.38 -4.02 -0.40
N GLN A 42 -11.65 -4.00 -1.53
CA GLN A 42 -11.86 -4.95 -2.62
C GLN A 42 -11.08 -6.26 -2.46
N TYR A 43 -9.84 -6.21 -2.00
CA TYR A 43 -8.89 -7.31 -2.12
C TYR A 43 -8.22 -7.71 -0.81
N SER A 44 -8.28 -6.89 0.25
CA SER A 44 -7.71 -7.30 1.53
C SER A 44 -8.51 -8.44 2.14
N TYR A 45 -7.88 -9.30 2.91
CA TYR A 45 -8.54 -10.50 3.45
C TYR A 45 -9.76 -10.23 4.36
N LEU A 46 -9.91 -9.00 4.88
CA LEU A 46 -11.09 -8.59 5.67
C LEU A 46 -11.98 -7.58 4.95
N HIS A 47 -11.64 -7.14 3.74
CA HIS A 47 -12.47 -6.23 2.93
C HIS A 47 -12.95 -4.97 3.69
N LYS A 48 -12.08 -4.42 4.54
CA LYS A 48 -12.38 -3.26 5.41
C LYS A 48 -11.28 -2.19 5.26
N PRO A 49 -11.53 -0.91 5.60
CA PRO A 49 -10.50 0.12 5.51
C PRO A 49 -9.39 -0.06 6.56
N LEU A 50 -8.19 0.45 6.27
CA LEU A 50 -6.99 0.27 7.11
C LEU A 50 -7.19 0.67 8.58
N LYS A 51 -8.05 1.67 8.84
CA LYS A 51 -8.35 2.17 10.20
C LYS A 51 -9.08 1.15 11.08
N GLU A 52 -9.74 0.15 10.49
CA GLU A 52 -10.57 -0.85 11.19
C GLU A 52 -9.80 -2.15 11.49
N TYR A 53 -8.52 -2.23 11.11
CA TYR A 53 -7.63 -3.34 11.43
C TYR A 53 -7.17 -3.30 12.88
N THR A 54 -7.26 -4.42 13.57
CA THR A 54 -6.75 -4.59 14.93
C THR A 54 -5.26 -4.94 14.90
N ALA A 55 -4.60 -4.92 16.06
CA ALA A 55 -3.18 -5.25 16.16
C ALA A 55 -2.86 -6.67 15.66
N GLU A 56 -3.76 -7.62 15.89
CA GLU A 56 -3.62 -9.02 15.49
C GLU A 56 -3.81 -9.23 13.99
N ASP A 57 -4.54 -8.32 13.33
CA ASP A 57 -4.82 -8.37 11.89
C ASP A 57 -3.61 -7.93 11.04
N PHE A 58 -2.79 -7.01 11.56
CA PHE A 58 -1.72 -6.34 10.80
C PHE A 58 -0.66 -7.28 10.20
N PRO A 59 -0.17 -8.33 10.88
CA PRO A 59 0.83 -9.24 10.31
C PRO A 59 0.35 -9.89 9.01
N LYS A 60 -0.90 -10.37 8.98
CA LYS A 60 -1.49 -11.01 7.80
C LYS A 60 -1.74 -10.00 6.69
N LEU A 61 -2.28 -8.83 7.03
CA LEU A 61 -2.46 -7.74 6.08
C LEU A 61 -1.13 -7.34 5.42
N PHE A 62 -0.08 -7.20 6.23
CA PHE A 62 1.24 -6.79 5.78
C PHE A 62 1.83 -7.78 4.78
N GLN A 63 1.73 -9.09 5.05
CA GLN A 63 2.20 -10.11 4.12
C GLN A 63 1.46 -10.05 2.78
N GLN A 64 0.13 -9.91 2.82
CA GLN A 64 -0.68 -9.78 1.61
C GLN A 64 -0.29 -8.54 0.79
N PHE A 65 -0.11 -7.39 1.45
CA PHE A 65 0.27 -6.15 0.78
C PHE A 65 1.70 -6.20 0.23
N LYS A 66 2.60 -6.91 0.90
CA LYS A 66 3.97 -7.14 0.41
C LYS A 66 3.97 -7.94 -0.89
N ALA A 67 3.17 -8.99 -0.98
CA ALA A 67 3.03 -9.78 -2.20
C ALA A 67 2.45 -8.94 -3.37
N LEU A 68 1.44 -8.10 -3.09
CA LEU A 68 0.94 -7.14 -4.09
C LEU A 68 2.04 -6.21 -4.60
N LYS A 69 2.83 -5.64 -3.69
CA LYS A 69 3.93 -4.74 -4.04
C LYS A 69 4.96 -5.42 -4.94
N GLU A 70 5.28 -6.68 -4.67
CA GLU A 70 6.18 -7.46 -5.53
C GLU A 70 5.58 -7.67 -6.92
N ASP A 71 4.31 -8.06 -7.02
CA ASP A 71 3.61 -8.23 -8.31
C ASP A 71 3.52 -6.93 -9.14
N VAL A 72 3.13 -5.82 -8.51
CA VAL A 72 3.00 -4.51 -9.18
C VAL A 72 4.35 -4.03 -9.69
N VAL A 73 5.40 -4.13 -8.87
CA VAL A 73 6.74 -3.69 -9.25
C VAL A 73 7.30 -4.57 -10.36
N LEU A 74 7.13 -5.90 -10.31
CA LEU A 74 7.54 -6.80 -11.38
C LEU A 74 6.84 -6.47 -12.72
N LYS A 75 5.54 -6.16 -12.68
CA LYS A 75 4.79 -5.74 -13.87
C LYS A 75 5.29 -4.40 -14.42
N GLN A 76 5.62 -3.45 -13.56
CA GLN A 76 6.20 -2.17 -13.99
C GLN A 76 7.54 -2.36 -14.69
N PHE A 77 8.41 -3.26 -14.22
CA PHE A 77 9.67 -3.56 -14.89
C PHE A 77 9.49 -4.23 -16.25
N LYS A 78 8.57 -5.19 -16.37
CA LYS A 78 8.32 -5.90 -17.65
C LYS A 78 7.81 -4.98 -18.74
N ILE A 79 7.01 -3.97 -18.39
CA ILE A 79 6.52 -2.98 -19.36
C ILE A 79 7.69 -2.15 -19.95
N ILE A 80 8.78 -1.96 -19.21
CA ILE A 80 9.94 -1.15 -19.66
C ILE A 80 10.86 -1.96 -20.60
N GLU A 81 10.79 -3.29 -20.61
CA GLU A 81 11.61 -4.15 -21.49
C GLU A 81 10.96 -4.44 -22.85
N GLU A 82 9.69 -4.08 -23.04
CA GLU A 82 8.93 -4.31 -24.27
C GLU A 82 8.74 -3.05 -25.15
N ASP A 83 9.26 -1.89 -24.72
CA ASP A 83 9.28 -0.61 -25.45
C ASP A 83 10.69 -0.26 -25.98
#